data_AF-A0A377N6E4-F1
#
_entry.id   AF-A0A377N6E4-F1
#
_cell.length_a   1.000
_cell.length_b   1.000
_cell.length_c   1.000
_cell.angle_alpha   90.00
_cell.angle_beta   90.00
_cell.angle_gamma   90.00
#
_symmetry.space_group_name_H-M   'P 1'
#
loop_
_entity.id
_entity.type
_entity.pdbx_description
1 polymer ?
#
loop_
_entity_poly.entity_id
_entity_poly.type
_entity_poly.pdbx_seq_one_letter_code
_entity_poly.pdbx_strand_id
1 'polypeptide(L)'
;MSQFKITIVGGGSSYTPELVEGLILRFNELPVTELALVDVEAGREKVTIISELTRRMLAKAGLEHVKVSVHFALDDAIRDAKFVLTQLRVGQLPARAADERLGLKYGLIGQGNHRRGRLCQSTAYHPGAAGNCSKS
;
A
#
# COMPACT_ATOMS: atom_id res chain seq x y z
N MET A 1 28.62 0.19 7.37
CA MET A 1 27.58 0.82 6.51
C MET A 1 26.35 1.03 7.35
N SER A 2 25.67 2.17 7.24
CA SER A 2 24.47 2.46 8.05
C SER A 2 23.33 1.54 7.60
N GLN A 3 23.02 0.55 8.42
CA GLN A 3 21.84 -0.30 8.28
C GLN A 3 20.59 0.56 8.51
N PHE A 4 19.57 0.46 7.65
CA PHE A 4 18.36 1.25 7.83
C PHE A 4 17.08 0.51 7.45
N LYS A 5 16.00 0.93 8.09
CA LYS A 5 14.64 0.42 7.90
C LYS A 5 13.89 1.22 6.85
N ILE A 6 13.11 0.53 6.02
CA ILE A 6 12.14 1.12 5.10
C ILE A 6 10.74 0.65 5.51
N THR A 7 9.82 1.60 5.61
CA THR A 7 8.41 1.31 5.89
C THR A 7 7.59 1.42 4.61
N ILE A 8 6.72 0.45 4.35
CA ILE A 8 5.83 0.42 3.19
C ILE A 8 4.39 0.39 3.70
N VAL A 9 3.70 1.52 3.58
CA VAL A 9 2.30 1.68 3.96
C VAL A 9 1.39 1.29 2.79
N GLY A 10 0.48 0.35 3.04
CA GLY A 10 -0.24 -0.39 2.00
C GLY A 10 0.53 -1.64 1.54
N GLY A 11 1.18 -2.34 2.48
CA GLY A 11 2.06 -3.48 2.21
C GLY A 11 1.38 -4.65 1.49
N GLY A 12 0.07 -4.84 1.65
CA GLY A 12 -0.71 -5.89 0.97
C GLY A 12 -1.04 -5.60 -0.49
N SER A 13 -0.46 -4.55 -1.08
CA SER A 13 -0.59 -4.23 -2.51
C SER A 13 0.01 -5.31 -3.41
N SER A 14 -0.63 -5.56 -4.55
CA SER A 14 -0.07 -6.40 -5.62
C SER A 14 1.18 -5.81 -6.28
N TYR A 15 1.48 -4.52 -6.02
CA TYR A 15 2.68 -3.84 -6.51
C TYR A 15 3.87 -3.95 -5.54
N THR A 16 3.66 -4.42 -4.30
CA THR A 16 4.76 -4.63 -3.35
C THR A 16 5.87 -5.55 -3.89
N PRO A 17 5.58 -6.66 -4.59
CA PRO A 17 6.63 -7.52 -5.15
C PRO A 17 7.54 -6.79 -6.16
N GLU A 18 6.98 -5.95 -7.02
CA GLU A 18 7.75 -5.13 -7.98
C GLU A 18 8.67 -4.14 -7.25
N LEU A 19 8.16 -3.49 -6.19
CA LEU A 19 8.96 -2.61 -5.35
C LEU A 19 10.11 -3.37 -4.67
N VAL A 20 9.84 -4.56 -4.13
CA VAL A 20 10.84 -5.42 -3.49
C VAL A 20 11.90 -5.88 -4.49
N GLU A 21 11.50 -6.27 -5.70
CA GLU A 21 12.45 -6.61 -6.77
C GLU A 21 13.38 -5.44 -7.10
N GLY A 22 12.84 -4.23 -7.22
CA GLY A 22 13.63 -3.02 -7.42
C GLY A 22 14.65 -2.75 -6.31
N LEU A 23 14.28 -3.04 -5.04
CA LEU A 23 15.17 -2.95 -3.89
C LEU A 23 16.27 -4.00 -3.91
N ILE A 24 15.93 -5.25 -4.27
CA ILE A 24 16.92 -6.34 -4.42
C ILE A 24 17.96 -5.98 -5.48
N LEU A 25 17.53 -5.49 -6.64
CA LEU A 25 18.42 -5.10 -7.74
C LEU A 25 19.39 -3.96 -7.36
N ARG A 26 19.00 -3.11 -6.40
CA ARG A 26 19.77 -1.93 -5.96
C ARG A 26 20.30 -2.05 -4.54
N PHE A 27 20.39 -3.27 -3.99
CA PHE A 27 20.78 -3.48 -2.61
C PHE A 27 22.16 -2.91 -2.27
N ASN A 28 23.10 -2.92 -3.23
CA ASN A 28 24.44 -2.35 -3.07
C ASN A 28 24.42 -0.82 -2.86
N GLU A 29 23.44 -0.13 -3.44
CA GLU A 29 23.23 1.32 -3.28
C GLU A 29 22.35 1.62 -2.05
N LEU A 30 21.44 0.70 -1.72
CA LEU A 30 20.43 0.82 -0.66
C LEU A 30 20.47 -0.42 0.26
N PRO A 31 21.45 -0.51 1.18
CA PRO A 31 21.60 -1.65 2.09
C PRO A 31 20.54 -1.64 3.20
N VAL A 32 19.32 -2.04 2.83
CA VAL A 32 18.17 -2.15 3.73
C VAL A 32 18.34 -3.33 4.67
N THR A 33 17.96 -3.17 5.94
CA THR A 33 18.01 -4.25 6.93
C THR A 33 16.65 -4.67 7.46
N GLU A 34 15.65 -3.79 7.34
CA GLU A 34 14.27 -4.11 7.68
C GLU A 34 13.31 -3.51 6.65
N LEU A 35 12.39 -4.34 6.17
CA LEU A 35 11.20 -3.97 5.42
C LEU A 35 9.98 -4.12 6.33
N ALA A 36 9.43 -3.00 6.77
CA ALA A 36 8.21 -2.96 7.59
C ALA A 36 6.99 -2.76 6.68
N LEU A 37 6.20 -3.81 6.49
CA LEU A 37 4.96 -3.78 5.72
C LEU A 37 3.80 -3.39 6.63
N VAL A 38 3.14 -2.29 6.34
CA VAL A 38 1.99 -1.79 7.11
C VAL A 38 0.72 -1.95 6.30
N ASP A 39 -0.31 -2.52 6.90
CA ASP A 39 -1.65 -2.55 6.31
C ASP A 39 -2.73 -2.37 7.39
N VAL A 40 -3.98 -2.24 6.97
CA VAL A 40 -5.12 -2.22 7.89
C VAL A 40 -5.55 -3.64 8.22
N GLU A 41 -6.30 -3.83 9.32
CA GLU A 41 -6.82 -5.15 9.72
C GLU A 41 -7.60 -5.86 8.61
N ALA A 42 -8.40 -5.12 7.84
CA ALA A 42 -9.14 -5.67 6.70
C ALA A 42 -8.23 -6.19 5.56
N GLY A 43 -6.96 -5.78 5.52
CA GLY A 43 -5.94 -6.21 4.57
C GLY A 43 -5.02 -7.33 5.10
N ARG A 44 -5.25 -7.83 6.32
CA ARG A 44 -4.38 -8.82 7.01
C ARG A 44 -3.99 -10.01 6.15
N GLU A 45 -4.95 -10.62 5.47
CA GLU A 45 -4.68 -11.79 4.60
C GLU A 45 -3.74 -11.42 3.45
N LYS A 46 -4.00 -10.28 2.78
CA LYS A 46 -3.19 -9.81 1.66
C LYS A 46 -1.76 -9.50 2.08
N VAL A 47 -1.58 -8.71 3.15
CA VAL A 47 -0.24 -8.36 3.63
C VAL A 47 0.52 -9.58 4.12
N THR A 48 -0.17 -10.58 4.70
CA THR A 48 0.47 -11.85 5.08
C THR A 48 1.01 -12.59 3.85
N ILE A 49 0.19 -12.77 2.81
CA ILE A 49 0.62 -13.42 1.55
C ILE A 49 1.81 -12.68 0.94
N ILE A 50 1.72 -11.35 0.85
CA ILE A 50 2.79 -10.52 0.29
C ILE A 50 4.07 -10.58 1.15
N SER A 51 3.95 -10.62 2.47
CA SER A 51 5.11 -10.72 3.36
C SER A 51 5.85 -12.04 3.16
N GLU A 52 5.13 -13.14 2.99
CA GLU A 52 5.72 -14.46 2.73
C GLU A 52 6.38 -14.53 1.35
N LEU A 53 5.74 -13.95 0.33
CA LEU A 53 6.36 -13.81 -0.98
C LEU A 53 7.65 -12.97 -0.92
N THR A 54 7.61 -11.85 -0.20
CA THR A 54 8.76 -10.96 0.01
C THR A 54 9.94 -11.73 0.64
N ARG A 55 9.69 -12.52 1.68
CA ARG A 55 10.72 -13.37 2.30
C ARG A 55 11.35 -14.34 1.30
N ARG A 56 10.54 -15.00 0.45
CA ARG A 56 11.03 -15.94 -0.57
C ARG A 56 11.86 -15.23 -1.65
N MET A 57 11.45 -14.03 -2.07
CA MET A 57 12.20 -13.22 -3.03
C MET A 57 13.57 -12.82 -2.47
N LEU A 58 13.62 -12.37 -1.22
CA LEU A 58 14.87 -12.03 -0.52
C LEU A 58 15.79 -13.25 -0.38
N ALA A 59 15.26 -14.38 0.08
CA ALA A 59 16.02 -15.62 0.21
C ALA A 59 16.60 -16.11 -1.14
N LYS A 60 15.82 -16.02 -2.22
CA LYS A 60 16.29 -16.35 -3.58
C LYS A 60 17.46 -15.45 -4.02
N ALA A 61 17.53 -14.22 -3.51
CA ALA A 61 18.58 -13.26 -3.80
C ALA A 61 19.78 -13.32 -2.83
N GLY A 62 19.80 -14.23 -1.85
CA GLY A 62 20.83 -14.29 -0.81
C GLY A 62 20.74 -13.16 0.23
N LEU A 63 19.56 -12.58 0.39
CA LEU A 63 19.26 -11.46 1.29
C LEU A 63 18.36 -11.89 2.46
N GLU A 64 18.41 -13.15 2.89
CA GLU A 64 17.59 -13.68 4.00
C GLU A 64 17.84 -13.00 5.35
N HIS A 65 18.95 -12.29 5.48
CA HIS A 65 19.26 -11.47 6.65
C HIS A 65 18.41 -10.19 6.75
N VAL A 66 17.74 -9.78 5.67
CA VAL A 66 16.82 -8.63 5.67
C VAL A 66 15.53 -9.03 6.38
N LYS A 67 15.23 -8.35 7.49
CA LYS A 67 14.04 -8.61 8.29
C LYS A 67 12.79 -8.10 7.57
N VAL A 68 11.78 -8.95 7.43
CA VAL A 68 10.43 -8.53 7.00
C VAL A 68 9.52 -8.53 8.22
N SER A 69 8.89 -7.39 8.53
CA SER A 69 7.93 -7.25 9.63
C SER A 69 6.58 -6.77 9.12
N VAL A 70 5.50 -7.22 9.75
CA VAL A 70 4.12 -6.82 9.40
C VAL A 70 3.52 -6.05 10.56
N HIS A 71 2.93 -4.90 10.27
CA HIS A 71 2.37 -3.98 11.26
C HIS A 71 0.95 -3.57 10.88
N PHE A 72 0.12 -3.37 11.90
CA PHE A 72 -1.25 -2.85 11.75
C PHE A 72 -1.44 -1.47 12.38
N ALA A 73 -0.39 -0.96 13.03
CA ALA A 73 -0.30 0.39 13.58
C ALA A 73 0.92 1.11 12.98
N LEU A 74 0.78 2.42 12.73
CA LEU A 74 1.81 3.19 12.05
C LEU A 74 3.01 3.48 12.94
N ASP A 75 2.78 3.76 14.24
CA ASP A 75 3.77 4.29 15.17
C ASP A 75 5.01 3.41 15.30
N ASP A 76 4.83 2.10 15.45
CA ASP A 76 5.95 1.15 15.56
C ASP A 76 6.61 0.87 14.20
N ALA A 77 5.83 0.96 13.12
CA ALA A 77 6.34 0.77 11.78
C ALA A 77 7.25 1.92 11.35
N ILE A 78 6.89 3.17 11.62
CA ILE A 78 7.69 4.34 11.20
C ILE A 78 8.87 4.62 12.12
N ARG A 79 8.86 4.09 13.36
CA ARG A 79 9.98 4.24 14.29
C ARG A 79 11.27 3.73 13.65
N ASP A 80 12.30 4.56 13.66
CA ASP A 80 13.63 4.31 13.09
C ASP A 80 13.66 4.04 11.57
N ALA A 81 12.55 4.31 10.87
CA ALA A 81 12.51 4.22 9.42
C ALA A 81 13.24 5.42 8.80
N LYS A 82 14.18 5.13 7.89
CA LYS A 82 14.85 6.17 7.10
C LYS A 82 13.98 6.66 5.95
N PHE A 83 13.16 5.75 5.41
CA PHE A 83 12.22 6.05 4.34
C PHE A 83 10.85 5.45 4.64
N VAL A 84 9.80 6.18 4.28
CA VAL A 84 8.41 5.72 4.32
C VAL A 84 7.83 5.83 2.91
N LEU A 85 7.44 4.69 2.34
CA LEU A 85 6.82 4.58 1.04
C LEU A 85 5.33 4.34 1.23
N THR A 86 4.49 5.08 0.53
CA THR A 86 3.03 4.97 0.65
C THR A 86 2.41 4.56 -0.68
N GLN A 87 1.69 3.45 -0.70
CA GLN A 87 0.99 2.92 -1.88
C GLN A 87 -0.47 2.60 -1.57
N LEU A 88 -1.11 3.48 -0.80
CA LEU A 88 -2.47 3.31 -0.31
C LEU A 88 -3.51 3.46 -1.42
N ARG A 89 -4.52 2.59 -1.40
CA ARG A 89 -5.80 2.78 -2.08
C ARG A 89 -6.93 2.83 -1.05
N VAL A 90 -7.42 4.03 -0.78
CA VAL A 90 -8.51 4.26 0.19
C VAL A 90 -9.77 3.53 -0.29
N GLY A 91 -10.36 2.73 0.61
CA GLY A 91 -11.54 1.91 0.30
C GLY A 91 -11.29 0.67 -0.57
N GLN A 92 -10.02 0.32 -0.84
CA GLN A 92 -9.62 -0.91 -1.51
C GLN A 92 -10.28 -1.08 -2.90
N LEU A 93 -10.42 -2.31 -3.40
CA LEU A 93 -11.14 -2.59 -4.64
C LEU A 93 -12.64 -2.28 -4.59
N PRO A 94 -13.36 -2.44 -3.46
CA PRO A 94 -14.78 -2.09 -3.38
C PRO A 94 -15.08 -0.62 -3.65
N ALA A 95 -14.27 0.31 -3.12
CA ALA A 95 -14.45 1.74 -3.42
C ALA A 95 -14.16 2.05 -4.89
N ARG A 96 -13.17 1.38 -5.49
CA ARG A 96 -12.93 1.49 -6.93
C ARG A 96 -14.13 1.00 -7.75
N ALA A 97 -14.69 -0.16 -7.40
CA ALA A 97 -15.85 -0.71 -8.08
C ALA A 97 -17.09 0.20 -7.92
N ALA A 98 -17.23 0.86 -6.77
CA ALA A 98 -18.27 1.86 -6.54
C ALA A 98 -18.09 3.11 -7.40
N ASP A 99 -16.86 3.66 -7.48
CA ASP A 99 -16.55 4.82 -8.34
C ASP A 99 -16.84 4.52 -9.83
N GLU A 100 -16.47 3.32 -10.30
CA GLU A 100 -16.69 2.87 -11.68
C GLU A 100 -18.18 2.67 -11.99
N ARG A 101 -18.94 2.05 -11.06
CA ARG A 101 -20.40 1.88 -11.17
C ARG A 101 -21.15 3.21 -11.12
N LEU A 102 -20.72 4.15 -10.29
CA LEU A 102 -21.31 5.48 -10.20
C LEU A 102 -21.15 6.23 -11.52
N GLY A 103 -19.96 6.19 -12.14
CA GLY A 103 -19.74 6.78 -13.46
C GLY A 103 -20.74 6.27 -14.51
N LEU A 104 -20.91 4.95 -14.60
CA LEU A 104 -21.84 4.30 -15.53
C LEU A 104 -23.30 4.75 -15.33
N LYS A 105 -23.74 4.95 -14.07
CA LYS A 105 -25.11 5.40 -13.74
C LYS A 105 -25.45 6.78 -14.32
N TYR A 106 -24.44 7.63 -14.53
CA TYR A 106 -24.62 8.99 -15.06
C TYR A 106 -24.14 9.15 -16.51
N GLY A 107 -23.95 8.05 -17.24
CA GLY A 107 -23.51 8.07 -18.64
C GLY A 107 -22.07 8.58 -18.82
N LEU A 108 -21.26 8.57 -17.77
CA LEU A 108 -19.87 9.01 -17.78
C LEU A 108 -18.92 7.80 -17.65
N ILE A 109 -17.72 7.91 -18.21
CA ILE A 109 -16.68 6.90 -17.98
C ILE A 109 -16.16 7.07 -16.55
N GLY A 110 -16.50 6.13 -15.67
CA GLY A 110 -15.89 6.02 -14.35
C GLY A 110 -14.45 5.52 -14.47
N GLN A 111 -13.47 6.37 -14.22
CA GLN A 111 -12.04 6.05 -14.27
C GLN A 111 -11.38 6.50 -12.97
N GLY A 112 -10.64 5.58 -12.32
CA GLY A 112 -10.05 5.76 -10.98
C GLY A 112 -9.06 6.93 -10.82
N ASN A 113 -8.69 7.62 -11.92
CA ASN A 113 -7.77 8.75 -11.93
C ASN A 113 -8.41 10.09 -12.37
N HIS A 114 -9.73 10.15 -12.61
CA HIS A 114 -10.43 11.39 -12.97
C HIS A 114 -10.94 12.16 -11.73
N ARG A 115 -11.09 13.49 -11.86
CA ARG A 115 -11.45 14.42 -10.76
C ARG A 115 -12.62 13.97 -9.88
N ARG A 116 -13.61 13.26 -10.43
CA ARG A 116 -14.78 12.75 -9.66
C ARG A 116 -14.49 11.48 -8.85
N GLY A 117 -13.69 10.55 -9.38
CA GLY A 117 -13.26 9.34 -8.63
C GLY A 117 -12.30 9.67 -7.48
N ARG A 118 -11.46 10.71 -7.64
CA ARG A 118 -10.67 11.23 -6.51
C ARG A 118 -11.53 11.83 -5.40
N LEU A 119 -12.66 12.44 -5.74
CA LEU A 119 -13.51 13.10 -4.74
C LEU A 119 -14.14 12.08 -3.80
N CYS A 120 -14.73 10.98 -4.29
CA CYS A 120 -15.33 9.98 -3.38
C CYS A 120 -14.27 9.11 -2.66
N GLN A 121 -13.04 8.96 -3.17
CA GLN A 121 -11.91 8.43 -2.36
C GLN A 121 -11.48 9.38 -1.23
N SER A 122 -11.56 10.69 -1.45
CA SER A 122 -11.26 11.70 -0.42
C SER A 122 -12.37 11.87 0.61
N THR A 123 -13.65 11.66 0.27
CA THR A 123 -14.74 11.77 1.24
C THR A 123 -14.78 10.63 2.25
N ALA A 124 -14.11 9.49 1.96
CA ALA A 124 -13.88 8.44 2.96
C ALA A 124 -12.99 8.90 4.14
N TYR A 125 -12.25 10.02 4.01
CA TYR A 125 -11.50 10.64 5.11
C TYR A 125 -12.37 11.49 6.06
N HIS A 126 -13.57 11.93 5.64
CA HIS A 126 -14.45 12.78 6.44
C HIS A 126 -15.90 12.27 6.39
N PRO A 127 -16.42 11.63 7.46
CA PRO A 127 -17.77 11.08 7.47
C PRO A 127 -18.89 12.12 7.25
N GLY A 128 -18.60 13.42 7.44
CA GLY A 128 -19.52 14.53 7.14
C GLY A 128 -19.67 14.88 5.65
N ALA A 129 -18.81 14.38 4.76
CA ALA A 129 -18.85 14.67 3.32
C ALA A 129 -19.59 13.61 2.49
N ALA A 130 -20.03 12.51 3.12
CA ALA A 130 -20.78 11.44 2.47
C ALA A 130 -22.13 11.90 1.87
N GLY A 131 -22.70 12.99 2.39
CA GLY A 131 -23.96 13.57 1.91
C GLY A 131 -23.92 14.14 0.49
N ASN A 132 -22.73 14.41 -0.06
CA ASN A 132 -22.60 15.03 -1.38
C ASN A 132 -22.35 14.03 -2.54
N CYS A 133 -21.99 12.76 -2.29
CA CYS A 133 -21.90 11.75 -3.37
C CYS A 133 -23.29 11.15 -3.74
N SER A 134 -24.38 11.47 -3.03
CA SER A 134 -25.75 10.98 -3.32
C SER A 134 -26.70 12.04 -3.90
N LYS A 135 -26.30 13.31 -3.94
CA LYS A 135 -27.09 14.43 -4.46
C LYS A 135 -26.28 15.22 -5.49
N SER A 136 -26.13 14.68 -6.69
CA SER A 136 -25.91 15.45 -7.93
C SER A 136 -26.12 14.56 -9.15
#